data_AF-A0A084QWR4-F1
#
_entry.id   AF-A0A084QWR4-F1
#
_cell.length_a   1.000
_cell.length_b   1.000
_cell.length_c   1.000
_cell.angle_alpha   90.00
_cell.angle_beta   90.00
_cell.angle_gamma   90.00
#
_symmetry.space_group_name_H-M   'P 1'
#
loop_
_entity.id
_entity.type
_entity.pdbx_description
1 polymer ?
#
loop_
_entity_poly.entity_id
_entity_poly.type
_entity_poly.pdbx_seq_one_letter_code
_entity_poly.pdbx_strand_id
1 'polypeptide(L)'
;MTESLAFILIHSKKLMAEGVKAHITDFHAYSKATRRIQDFIVNKQDDLAVAVNVTNDKLDELRDKADVIPDKLSNVERGMNARFELLIEKYEEEKRKHEEQMKELRDRESYTIDKLAIEKERNTYLVGAIRGVSPLLDSRFHNRPMAATQVFPSWVWCLEHVYDVDIHDLQAIKENRHILSLRDRAQTGAIVDTTTFNDWMTTIKSARLLIQGSFMSPTLHTSALSLFCTTFVESLRARCMCLVWFCGRYVDRNEGGGDLYNLEDDSDDGFLGDEDYDDNMRVAPIRAMLRSLIAQLFLEYDFGSLDNLPPNIDMLLVEQGNIEQLTLFFVWLIHRLPRSATLFIVIDSIAFYEREEFEDPMLDAFGLILGLAGEGQRNTSVTIKVLMTSPWQSSTIRLAFESEQENYERESWILSMQALPIMHVTPSDERIVRELGRPGEDFEY
;
A
#
# COMPACT_ATOMS: atom_id res chain seq x y z
N MET A 1 -75.91 -26.56 79.54
CA MET A 1 -75.85 -25.35 78.69
C MET A 1 -74.88 -24.29 79.24
N THR A 2 -74.95 -23.96 80.53
CA THR A 2 -74.08 -22.94 81.18
C THR A 2 -72.58 -23.27 81.13
N GLU A 3 -72.19 -24.54 81.34
CA GLU A 3 -70.78 -24.97 81.28
C GLU A 3 -70.16 -24.83 79.88
N SER A 4 -70.93 -25.10 78.83
CA SER A 4 -70.46 -24.96 77.44
C SER A 4 -70.19 -23.50 77.08
N LEU A 5 -70.99 -22.56 77.57
CA LEU A 5 -70.78 -21.13 77.34
C LEU A 5 -69.55 -20.59 78.09
N ALA A 6 -69.32 -21.05 79.32
CA ALA A 6 -68.12 -20.70 80.08
C ALA A 6 -66.85 -21.23 79.40
N PHE A 7 -66.87 -22.46 78.89
CA PHE A 7 -65.77 -23.03 78.12
C PHE A 7 -65.46 -22.23 76.85
N ILE A 8 -66.49 -21.87 76.07
CA ILE A 8 -66.33 -21.04 74.85
C ILE A 8 -65.72 -19.67 75.18
N LEU A 9 -66.18 -19.03 76.27
CA LEU A 9 -65.65 -17.73 76.69
C LEU A 9 -64.18 -17.80 77.12
N ILE A 10 -63.79 -18.84 77.85
CA ILE A 10 -62.40 -19.05 78.27
C ILE A 10 -61.52 -19.33 77.05
N HIS A 11 -61.99 -20.18 76.13
CA HIS A 11 -61.26 -20.54 74.93
C HIS A 11 -61.09 -19.35 73.98
N SER A 12 -62.12 -18.54 73.77
CA SER A 12 -62.04 -17.34 72.93
C SER A 12 -61.09 -16.29 73.50
N LYS A 13 -61.09 -16.07 74.82
CA LYS A 13 -60.12 -15.19 75.49
C LYS A 13 -58.68 -15.68 75.31
N LYS A 14 -58.46 -16.99 75.42
CA LYS A 14 -57.14 -17.60 75.20
C LYS A 14 -56.68 -17.39 73.75
N LEU A 15 -57.53 -17.69 72.76
CA LEU A 15 -57.21 -17.50 71.35
C LEU A 15 -56.95 -16.02 71.01
N MET A 16 -57.71 -15.09 71.58
CA MET A 16 -57.45 -13.65 71.40
C MET A 16 -56.11 -13.23 72.01
N ALA A 17 -55.77 -13.72 73.21
CA ALA A 17 -54.48 -13.44 73.83
C ALA A 17 -53.31 -14.02 73.01
N GLU A 18 -53.46 -15.23 72.48
CA GLU A 18 -52.47 -15.86 71.59
C GLU A 18 -52.33 -15.10 70.26
N GLY A 19 -53.44 -14.67 69.66
CA GLY A 19 -53.45 -13.85 68.44
C GLY A 19 -52.77 -12.50 68.62
N VAL A 20 -53.06 -11.79 69.73
CA VAL A 20 -52.39 -10.52 70.06
C VAL A 20 -50.89 -10.73 70.29
N LYS A 21 -50.50 -11.80 70.99
CA LYS A 21 -49.10 -12.14 71.23
C LYS A 21 -48.35 -12.46 69.93
N ALA A 22 -48.97 -13.23 69.03
CA ALA A 22 -48.41 -13.53 67.72
C ALA A 22 -48.20 -12.24 66.91
N HIS A 23 -49.23 -11.39 66.83
CA HIS A 23 -49.15 -10.12 66.10
C HIS A 23 -48.07 -9.16 66.66
N ILE A 24 -47.92 -9.08 67.99
CA ILE A 24 -46.85 -8.28 68.62
C ILE A 24 -45.47 -8.85 68.27
N THR A 25 -45.33 -10.18 68.27
CA THR A 25 -44.07 -10.86 67.94
C THR A 25 -43.70 -10.60 66.48
N ASP A 26 -44.67 -10.74 65.57
CA ASP A 26 -44.49 -10.44 64.15
C ASP A 26 -44.14 -8.98 63.94
N PHE A 27 -44.87 -8.05 64.59
CA PHE A 27 -44.57 -6.62 64.52
C PHE A 27 -43.14 -6.29 64.96
N HIS A 28 -42.65 -6.90 66.05
CA HIS A 28 -41.26 -6.73 66.49
C HIS A 28 -40.26 -7.32 65.50
N ALA A 29 -40.56 -8.47 64.90
CA ALA A 29 -39.72 -9.08 63.88
C ALA A 29 -39.62 -8.19 62.64
N TYR A 30 -40.76 -7.66 62.16
CA TYR A 30 -40.81 -6.69 61.06
C TYR A 30 -40.05 -5.41 61.40
N SER A 31 -40.30 -4.79 62.56
CA SER A 31 -39.61 -3.57 62.98
C SER A 31 -38.08 -3.76 63.04
N LYS A 32 -37.61 -4.91 63.55
CA LYS A 32 -36.19 -5.26 63.59
C LYS A 32 -35.61 -5.48 62.19
N ALA A 33 -36.35 -6.14 61.29
CA ALA A 33 -35.94 -6.33 59.90
C ALA A 33 -35.84 -4.98 59.16
N THR A 34 -36.82 -4.09 59.34
CA THR A 34 -36.80 -2.75 58.75
C THR A 34 -35.61 -1.93 59.22
N ARG A 35 -35.27 -1.97 60.52
CA ARG A 35 -34.06 -1.29 61.03
C ARG A 35 -32.78 -1.82 60.39
N ARG A 36 -32.64 -3.14 60.26
CA ARG A 36 -31.46 -3.73 59.58
C ARG A 36 -31.33 -3.29 58.12
N ILE A 37 -32.45 -3.19 57.40
CA ILE A 37 -32.46 -2.70 56.02
C ILE A 37 -32.06 -1.22 55.99
N GLN A 38 -32.59 -0.41 56.92
CA GLN A 38 -32.24 1.01 57.01
C GLN A 38 -30.75 1.20 57.32
N ASP A 39 -30.20 0.48 58.30
CA ASP A 39 -28.77 0.55 58.65
C ASP A 39 -27.90 0.10 57.46
N PHE A 40 -28.32 -0.94 56.73
CA PHE A 40 -27.63 -1.38 55.52
C PHE A 40 -27.64 -0.31 54.41
N ILE A 41 -28.77 0.36 54.19
CA ILE A 41 -28.88 1.44 53.21
C ILE A 41 -27.97 2.60 53.58
N VAL A 42 -27.97 3.03 54.85
CA VAL A 42 -27.12 4.13 55.32
C VAL A 42 -25.64 3.80 55.11
N ASN A 43 -25.20 2.60 55.51
CA ASN A 43 -23.82 2.18 55.30
C ASN A 43 -23.44 2.16 53.82
N LYS A 44 -24.36 1.75 52.92
CA LYS A 44 -24.10 1.77 51.47
C LYS A 44 -24.10 3.16 50.86
N GLN A 45 -24.80 4.12 51.45
CA GLN A 45 -24.71 5.53 51.06
C GLN A 45 -23.33 6.11 51.43
N ASP A 46 -22.80 5.76 52.60
CA ASP A 46 -21.45 6.19 53.02
C ASP A 46 -20.35 5.60 52.12
N ASP A 47 -20.42 4.29 51.82
CA ASP A 47 -19.51 3.62 50.87
C ASP A 47 -19.52 4.34 49.50
N LEU A 48 -20.72 4.69 49.02
CA LEU A 48 -20.89 5.37 47.73
C LEU A 48 -20.33 6.80 47.75
N ALA A 49 -20.53 7.54 48.84
CA ALA A 49 -19.99 8.89 49.00
C ALA A 49 -18.46 8.89 48.96
N VAL A 50 -17.81 7.92 49.61
CA VAL A 50 -16.35 7.75 49.56
C VAL A 50 -15.89 7.45 48.13
N ALA A 51 -16.56 6.53 47.42
CA ALA A 51 -16.21 6.19 46.04
C ALA A 51 -16.36 7.38 45.08
N VAL A 52 -17.39 8.20 45.25
CA VAL A 52 -17.60 9.43 44.46
C VAL A 52 -16.46 10.42 44.70
N ASN A 53 -16.05 10.64 45.94
CA ASN A 53 -14.95 11.55 46.25
C ASN A 53 -13.62 11.07 45.64
N VAL A 54 -13.29 9.79 45.78
CA VAL A 54 -12.08 9.20 45.15
C VAL A 54 -12.09 9.35 43.63
N THR A 55 -13.27 9.27 43.01
CA THR A 55 -13.41 9.45 41.56
C THR A 55 -13.23 10.91 41.16
N ASN A 56 -13.76 11.85 41.95
CA ASN A 56 -13.56 13.28 41.73
C ASN A 56 -12.08 13.67 41.86
N ASP A 57 -11.38 13.17 42.88
CA ASP A 57 -9.94 13.45 43.07
C ASP A 57 -9.11 13.00 41.85
N LYS A 58 -9.41 11.83 41.28
CA LYS A 58 -8.76 11.35 40.04
C LYS A 58 -9.11 12.20 38.83
N LEU A 59 -10.34 12.73 38.78
CA LEU A 59 -10.79 13.57 37.68
C LEU A 59 -10.07 14.93 37.71
N ASP A 60 -9.84 15.49 38.90
CA ASP A 60 -9.03 16.70 39.08
C ASP A 60 -7.57 16.45 38.69
N GLU A 61 -6.97 15.31 39.05
CA GLU A 61 -5.59 14.96 38.62
C GLU A 61 -5.50 14.85 37.07
N LEU A 62 -6.50 14.26 36.42
CA LEU A 62 -6.55 14.18 34.97
C LEU A 62 -6.72 15.55 34.32
N ARG A 63 -7.48 16.45 34.95
CA ARG A 63 -7.66 17.82 34.49
C ARG A 63 -6.35 18.61 34.56
N ASP A 64 -5.63 18.51 35.66
CA ASP A 64 -4.31 19.15 35.82
C ASP A 64 -3.31 18.65 34.77
N LYS A 65 -3.33 17.34 34.46
CA LYS A 65 -2.50 16.78 33.37
C LYS A 65 -2.91 17.30 32.00
N ALA A 66 -4.21 17.46 31.75
CA ALA A 66 -4.73 17.98 30.49
C ALA A 66 -4.34 19.45 30.27
N ASP A 67 -4.29 20.25 31.33
CA ASP A 67 -3.92 21.67 31.25
C ASP A 67 -2.44 21.88 30.84
N VAL A 68 -1.57 20.87 31.04
CA VAL A 68 -0.15 20.92 30.62
C VAL A 68 0.06 20.48 29.16
N ILE A 69 -0.92 19.81 28.54
CA ILE A 69 -0.79 19.30 27.16
C ILE A 69 -0.61 20.44 26.13
N PRO A 70 -1.39 21.54 26.16
CA PRO A 70 -1.24 22.63 25.19
C PRO A 70 0.17 23.24 25.16
N ASP A 71 0.80 23.42 26.32
CA ASP A 71 2.15 23.99 26.42
C ASP A 71 3.19 23.04 25.83
N LYS A 72 3.06 21.73 26.08
CA LYS A 72 3.93 20.72 25.46
C LYS A 72 3.74 20.69 23.94
N LEU A 73 2.49 20.77 23.47
CA LEU A 73 2.18 20.79 22.04
C LEU A 73 2.78 22.04 21.37
N SER A 74 2.67 23.21 22.00
CA SER A 74 3.25 24.45 21.50
C SER A 74 4.79 24.40 21.41
N ASN A 75 5.45 23.73 22.38
CA ASN A 75 6.89 23.53 22.32
C ASN A 75 7.31 22.59 21.19
N VAL A 76 6.54 21.52 20.94
CA VAL A 76 6.76 20.62 19.80
C VAL A 76 6.54 21.35 18.48
N GLU A 77 5.45 22.10 18.35
CA GLU A 77 5.14 22.91 17.16
C GLU A 77 6.26 23.91 16.86
N ARG A 78 6.78 24.60 17.89
CA ARG A 78 7.91 25.51 17.73
C ARG A 78 9.19 24.80 17.28
N GLY A 79 9.46 23.61 17.83
CA GLY A 79 10.60 22.78 17.44
C GLY A 79 10.50 22.28 15.99
N MET A 80 9.31 21.84 15.57
CA MET A 80 9.05 21.42 14.20
C MET A 80 9.18 22.59 13.22
N ASN A 81 8.57 23.73 13.52
CA ASN A 81 8.66 24.92 12.67
C ASN A 81 10.12 25.39 12.52
N ALA A 82 10.92 25.40 13.59
CA ALA A 82 12.34 25.74 13.50
C ALA A 82 13.13 24.76 12.61
N ARG A 83 12.82 23.46 12.65
CA ARG A 83 13.45 22.46 11.78
C ARG A 83 13.02 22.61 10.32
N PHE A 84 11.76 22.95 10.06
CA PHE A 84 11.27 23.23 8.70
C PHE A 84 11.95 24.46 8.09
N GLU A 85 12.11 25.55 8.84
CA GLU A 85 12.83 26.73 8.37
C GLU A 85 14.28 26.41 7.97
N LEU A 86 14.98 25.59 8.76
CA LEU A 86 16.35 25.14 8.43
C LEU A 86 16.39 24.25 7.17
N LEU A 87 15.38 23.40 6.96
CA LEU A 87 15.28 22.57 5.77
C LEU A 87 15.00 23.40 4.52
N ILE A 88 14.13 24.42 4.63
CA ILE A 88 13.86 25.37 3.54
C ILE A 88 15.14 26.13 3.18
N GLU A 89 15.87 26.67 4.16
CA GLU A 89 17.14 27.37 3.92
C GLU A 89 18.17 26.47 3.23
N LYS A 90 18.31 25.21 3.69
CA LYS A 90 19.21 24.23 3.07
C LYS A 90 18.80 23.91 1.63
N TYR A 91 17.50 23.71 1.38
CA TYR A 91 16.98 23.44 0.04
C TYR A 91 17.22 24.61 -0.91
N GLU A 92 17.00 25.85 -0.46
CA GLU A 92 17.28 27.04 -1.26
C GLU A 92 18.78 27.19 -1.56
N GLU A 93 19.66 26.86 -0.62
CA GLU A 93 21.11 26.85 -0.83
C GLU A 93 21.53 25.81 -1.88
N GLU A 94 21.01 24.58 -1.79
CA GLU A 94 21.30 23.52 -2.76
C GLU A 94 20.73 23.84 -4.14
N LYS A 95 19.51 24.38 -4.21
CA LYS A 95 18.91 24.87 -5.45
C LYS A 95 19.79 25.94 -6.10
N ARG A 96 20.31 26.91 -5.33
CA ARG A 96 21.23 27.94 -5.85
C ARG A 96 22.51 27.31 -6.40
N LYS A 97 23.11 26.34 -5.69
CA LYS A 97 24.29 25.61 -6.17
C LYS A 97 24.01 24.86 -7.47
N HIS A 98 22.85 24.22 -7.57
CA HIS A 98 22.44 23.50 -8.78
C HIS A 98 22.19 24.45 -9.96
N GLU A 99 21.55 25.60 -9.74
CA GLU A 99 21.36 26.63 -10.77
C GLU A 99 22.68 27.21 -11.28
N GLU A 100 23.66 27.42 -10.39
CA GLU A 100 25.03 27.82 -10.75
C GLU A 100 25.73 26.76 -11.60
N GLN A 101 25.67 25.48 -11.22
CA GLN A 101 26.21 24.37 -12.00
C GLN A 101 25.57 24.27 -13.39
N MET A 102 24.24 24.39 -13.47
CA MET A 102 23.51 24.36 -14.75
C MET A 102 23.85 25.55 -15.63
N LYS A 103 24.14 26.72 -15.04
CA LYS A 103 24.63 27.88 -15.78
C LYS A 103 26.04 27.61 -16.36
N GLU A 104 26.95 27.06 -15.57
CA GLU A 104 28.29 26.68 -16.05
C GLU A 104 28.25 25.65 -17.17
N LEU A 105 27.38 24.64 -17.07
CA LEU A 105 27.17 23.65 -18.13
C LEU A 105 26.66 24.29 -19.43
N ARG A 106 25.67 25.19 -19.34
CA ARG A 106 25.16 25.93 -20.51
C ARG A 106 26.24 26.80 -21.15
N ASP A 107 27.05 27.49 -20.36
CA ASP A 107 28.16 28.30 -20.87
C ASP A 107 29.21 27.43 -21.58
N ARG A 108 29.49 26.23 -21.05
CA ARG A 108 30.40 25.24 -21.64
C ARG A 108 29.87 24.63 -22.94
N GLU A 109 28.57 24.31 -22.98
CA GLU A 109 27.90 23.83 -24.19
C GLU A 109 27.88 24.91 -25.27
N SER A 110 27.55 26.15 -24.92
CA SER A 110 27.57 27.30 -25.83
C SER A 110 28.95 27.47 -26.46
N TYR A 111 30.02 27.43 -25.64
CA TYR A 111 31.40 27.47 -26.14
C TYR A 111 31.73 26.30 -27.10
N THR A 112 31.21 25.11 -26.81
CA THR A 112 31.43 23.91 -27.64
C THR A 112 30.68 24.00 -28.97
N ILE A 113 29.45 24.51 -28.95
CA ILE A 113 28.65 24.76 -30.15
C ILE A 113 29.34 25.81 -31.04
N ASP A 114 29.83 26.91 -30.48
CA ASP A 114 30.57 27.94 -31.23
C ASP A 114 31.84 27.36 -31.86
N LYS A 115 32.59 26.54 -31.11
CA LYS A 115 33.77 25.84 -31.60
C LYS A 115 33.44 24.86 -32.74
N LEU A 116 32.36 24.08 -32.60
CA LEU A 116 31.89 23.16 -33.63
C LEU A 116 31.31 23.87 -34.85
N ALA A 117 30.70 25.05 -34.69
CA ALA A 117 30.22 25.86 -35.82
C ALA A 117 31.38 26.33 -36.70
N ILE A 118 32.48 26.79 -36.08
CA ILE A 118 33.73 27.14 -36.76
C ILE A 118 34.35 25.91 -37.48
N GLU A 119 34.26 24.73 -36.88
CA GLU A 119 34.78 23.49 -37.47
C GLU A 119 33.88 22.91 -38.58
N LYS A 120 32.56 23.07 -38.46
CA LYS A 120 31.56 22.66 -39.45
C LYS A 120 31.63 23.54 -40.69
N GLU A 121 31.88 24.84 -40.56
CA GLU A 121 32.16 25.74 -41.69
C GLU A 121 33.38 25.25 -42.50
N ARG A 122 34.38 24.66 -41.81
CA ARG A 122 35.53 23.98 -42.44
C ARG A 122 35.18 22.65 -43.14
N ASN A 123 34.17 21.92 -42.66
CA ASN A 123 33.80 20.59 -43.15
C ASN A 123 32.64 20.57 -44.16
N THR A 124 32.10 21.73 -44.57
CA THR A 124 30.97 21.83 -45.51
C THR A 124 31.36 21.55 -46.99
N TYR A 125 32.52 20.92 -47.24
CA TYR A 125 32.96 20.49 -48.58
C TYR A 125 32.84 18.98 -48.84
N LEU A 126 32.35 18.18 -47.90
CA LEU A 126 32.22 16.74 -48.10
C LEU A 126 30.94 16.17 -47.46
N VAL A 127 30.24 15.38 -48.27
CA VAL A 127 29.13 14.48 -47.94
C VAL A 127 27.73 15.09 -48.07
N GLY A 128 27.23 15.00 -49.30
CA GLY A 128 25.81 14.93 -49.59
C GLY A 128 25.30 13.48 -49.64
N ALA A 129 24.02 13.36 -49.30
CA ALA A 129 23.06 12.29 -49.60
C ALA A 129 23.23 10.93 -48.90
N ILE A 130 22.21 10.53 -48.12
CA ILE A 130 21.20 9.53 -48.51
C ILE A 130 20.04 9.55 -47.49
N ARG A 131 18.81 9.71 -47.97
CA ARG A 131 17.54 9.43 -47.29
C ARG A 131 17.12 7.99 -47.59
N GLY A 132 16.48 7.33 -46.63
CA GLY A 132 15.76 6.07 -46.84
C GLY A 132 14.58 5.96 -45.88
N VAL A 133 13.41 5.62 -46.42
CA VAL A 133 12.09 5.56 -45.78
C VAL A 133 11.76 4.11 -45.35
N SER A 134 10.89 3.97 -44.33
CA SER A 134 10.33 2.76 -43.67
C SER A 134 9.88 1.59 -44.56
N PRO A 135 9.63 0.39 -43.96
CA PRO A 135 8.22 0.00 -43.73
C PRO A 135 7.90 -0.92 -42.50
N LEU A 136 6.66 -0.76 -42.01
CA LEU A 136 5.68 -1.74 -41.45
C LEU A 136 6.14 -3.12 -40.90
N LEU A 137 5.68 -3.46 -39.67
CA LEU A 137 5.54 -4.84 -39.12
C LEU A 137 4.28 -4.86 -38.22
N ASP A 138 3.24 -5.65 -38.52
CA ASP A 138 3.05 -7.11 -38.42
C ASP A 138 2.64 -7.54 -36.99
N SER A 139 1.37 -7.93 -36.88
CA SER A 139 0.65 -8.30 -35.66
C SER A 139 0.79 -9.80 -35.45
N ARG A 140 1.69 -10.22 -34.54
CA ARG A 140 1.84 -11.62 -34.13
C ARG A 140 2.15 -11.73 -32.64
N PHE A 141 1.14 -11.53 -31.81
CA PHE A 141 1.09 -12.09 -30.47
C PHE A 141 -0.03 -13.14 -30.45
N HIS A 142 0.27 -14.33 -30.97
CA HIS A 142 -0.52 -15.53 -30.75
C HIS A 142 0.40 -16.62 -30.23
N ASN A 143 0.18 -16.99 -28.97
CA ASN A 143 0.50 -18.27 -28.34
C ASN A 143 1.82 -18.91 -28.78
N ARG A 144 2.93 -18.46 -28.20
CA ARG A 144 4.13 -19.28 -28.14
C ARG A 144 4.09 -20.08 -26.82
N PRO A 145 3.97 -21.42 -26.85
CA PRO A 145 4.26 -22.20 -25.65
C PRO A 145 5.71 -21.92 -25.26
N MET A 146 5.97 -21.72 -23.96
CA MET A 146 7.29 -21.49 -23.38
C MET A 146 8.30 -22.44 -24.02
N ALA A 147 9.12 -21.93 -24.94
CA ALA A 147 10.15 -22.72 -25.58
C ALA A 147 11.28 -22.89 -24.56
N ALA A 148 11.52 -24.14 -24.14
CA ALA A 148 12.54 -24.56 -23.18
C ALA A 148 14.00 -24.33 -23.63
N THR A 149 14.27 -23.28 -24.40
CA THR A 149 15.58 -22.98 -25.02
C THR A 149 15.93 -21.48 -25.01
N GLN A 150 15.24 -20.67 -24.21
CA GLN A 150 15.73 -19.32 -23.95
C GLN A 150 16.96 -19.43 -23.04
N VAL A 151 18.13 -19.11 -23.60
CA VAL A 151 19.37 -18.98 -22.84
C VAL A 151 19.30 -17.64 -22.14
N PHE A 152 18.79 -17.63 -20.91
CA PHE A 152 18.87 -16.44 -20.07
C PHE A 152 20.34 -16.13 -19.79
N PRO A 153 20.75 -14.86 -19.86
CA PRO A 153 22.08 -14.46 -19.42
C PRO A 153 22.36 -15.00 -18.02
N SER A 154 23.58 -15.50 -17.77
CA SER A 154 23.96 -16.13 -16.49
C SER A 154 23.62 -15.26 -15.27
N TRP A 155 23.68 -13.94 -15.42
CA TRP A 155 23.38 -12.98 -14.35
C TRP A 155 21.88 -12.86 -14.01
N VAL A 156 20.98 -13.20 -14.94
CA VAL A 156 19.53 -13.29 -14.64
C VAL A 156 19.30 -14.41 -13.65
N TRP A 157 20.07 -15.49 -13.72
CA TRP A 157 20.07 -16.54 -12.71
C TRP A 157 20.72 -16.10 -11.40
N CYS A 158 21.65 -15.14 -11.41
CA CYS A 158 22.14 -14.50 -10.18
C CYS A 158 21.07 -13.69 -9.44
N LEU A 159 19.90 -13.43 -10.04
CA LEU A 159 18.69 -12.98 -9.33
C LEU A 159 18.01 -14.16 -8.59
N GLU A 160 18.80 -15.09 -8.07
CA GLU A 160 18.53 -16.52 -7.81
C GLU A 160 17.40 -16.82 -6.78
N HIS A 161 16.75 -15.79 -6.26
CA HIS A 161 15.67 -15.89 -5.27
C HIS A 161 14.39 -15.13 -5.67
N VAL A 162 14.34 -14.62 -6.90
CA VAL A 162 13.23 -13.75 -7.38
C VAL A 162 12.47 -14.34 -8.57
N TYR A 163 13.02 -15.39 -9.18
CA TYR A 163 12.34 -16.14 -10.23
C TYR A 163 11.10 -16.82 -9.63
N ASP A 164 9.94 -16.68 -10.28
CA ASP A 164 8.63 -17.21 -9.85
C ASP A 164 8.04 -16.62 -8.56
N VAL A 165 8.60 -15.52 -8.02
CA VAL A 165 8.03 -14.81 -6.86
C VAL A 165 6.56 -14.45 -7.10
N ASP A 166 6.25 -13.93 -8.28
CA ASP A 166 4.90 -13.57 -8.66
C ASP A 166 3.98 -14.79 -8.72
N ILE A 167 4.44 -15.93 -9.25
CA ILE A 167 3.67 -17.17 -9.31
C ILE A 167 3.34 -17.66 -7.90
N HIS A 168 4.33 -17.67 -7.01
CA HIS A 168 4.15 -18.05 -5.61
C HIS A 168 3.19 -17.11 -4.88
N ASP A 169 3.27 -15.80 -5.12
CA ASP A 169 2.36 -14.84 -4.49
C ASP A 169 0.93 -14.97 -5.00
N LEU A 170 0.74 -15.10 -6.33
CA LEU A 170 -0.58 -15.33 -6.93
C LEU A 170 -1.23 -16.58 -6.32
N GLN A 171 -0.47 -17.66 -6.15
CA GLN A 171 -0.96 -18.89 -5.52
C GLN A 171 -1.29 -18.69 -4.04
N ALA A 172 -0.39 -18.08 -3.25
CA ALA A 172 -0.59 -17.86 -1.83
C ALA A 172 -1.83 -16.97 -1.56
N ILE A 173 -2.04 -15.94 -2.37
CA ILE A 173 -3.21 -15.05 -2.27
C ILE A 173 -4.51 -15.81 -2.56
N LYS A 174 -4.51 -16.69 -3.56
CA LYS A 174 -5.66 -17.57 -3.85
C LYS A 174 -5.97 -18.53 -2.72
N GLU A 175 -4.95 -19.13 -2.13
CA GLU A 175 -5.11 -20.03 -0.98
C GLU A 175 -5.73 -19.26 0.19
N ASN A 176 -5.34 -18.00 0.41
CA ASN A 176 -5.90 -17.10 1.41
C ASN A 176 -7.29 -16.55 1.08
N ARG A 177 -7.92 -16.93 -0.04
CA ARG A 177 -9.26 -16.43 -0.41
C ARG A 177 -10.33 -16.67 0.66
N HIS A 178 -10.23 -17.77 1.40
CA HIS A 178 -11.23 -18.19 2.37
C HIS A 178 -11.23 -17.35 3.66
N ILE A 179 -10.12 -16.66 3.97
CA ILE A 179 -10.02 -15.76 5.12
C ILE A 179 -10.59 -14.37 4.83
N LEU A 180 -10.79 -14.02 3.56
CA LEU A 180 -11.29 -12.71 3.15
C LEU A 180 -12.81 -12.62 3.27
N SER A 181 -13.31 -11.47 3.73
CA SER A 181 -14.74 -11.27 3.90
C SER A 181 -15.48 -11.34 2.54
N LEU A 182 -16.64 -11.99 2.50
CA LEU A 182 -17.46 -12.06 1.29
C LEU A 182 -17.90 -10.67 0.82
N ARG A 183 -18.11 -9.73 1.76
CA ARG A 183 -18.47 -8.35 1.46
C ARG A 183 -17.36 -7.64 0.69
N ASP A 184 -16.13 -7.71 1.18
CA ASP A 184 -14.99 -7.03 0.54
C ASP A 184 -14.72 -7.62 -0.85
N ARG A 185 -14.83 -8.94 -0.99
CA ARG A 185 -14.71 -9.64 -2.28
C ARG A 185 -15.80 -9.24 -3.28
N ALA A 186 -17.04 -9.06 -2.83
CA ALA A 186 -18.13 -8.59 -3.69
C ALA A 186 -17.89 -7.15 -4.13
N GLN A 187 -17.41 -6.30 -3.23
CA GLN A 187 -17.11 -4.90 -3.50
C GLN A 187 -15.96 -4.74 -4.48
N THR A 188 -14.87 -5.52 -4.36
CA THR A 188 -13.80 -5.52 -5.38
C THR A 188 -14.29 -6.02 -6.73
N GLY A 189 -15.24 -6.95 -6.75
CA GLY A 189 -15.88 -7.40 -7.99
C GLY A 189 -16.68 -6.31 -8.72
N ALA A 190 -17.05 -5.21 -8.05
CA ALA A 190 -17.72 -4.07 -8.67
C ALA A 190 -16.76 -3.09 -9.37
N ILE A 191 -15.44 -3.22 -9.16
CA ILE A 191 -14.41 -2.36 -9.77
C ILE A 191 -14.52 -2.39 -11.30
N VAL A 192 -14.71 -3.58 -11.88
CA VAL A 192 -14.80 -3.76 -13.35
C VAL A 192 -16.03 -3.08 -13.96
N ASP A 193 -17.04 -2.73 -13.15
CA ASP A 193 -18.25 -2.05 -13.63
C ASP A 193 -18.09 -0.52 -13.63
N THR A 194 -17.02 0.01 -13.07
CA THR A 194 -16.83 1.47 -12.93
C THR A 194 -16.38 2.07 -14.25
N THR A 195 -16.83 3.30 -14.53
CA THR A 195 -16.38 4.04 -15.73
C THR A 195 -14.89 4.30 -15.65
N THR A 196 -14.37 4.75 -14.50
CA THR A 196 -12.94 5.02 -14.30
C THR A 196 -12.05 3.83 -14.62
N PHE A 197 -12.41 2.62 -14.17
CA PHE A 197 -11.63 1.41 -14.49
C PHE A 197 -11.73 1.07 -15.98
N ASN A 198 -12.92 1.13 -16.56
CA ASN A 198 -13.13 0.82 -17.97
C ASN A 198 -12.43 1.81 -18.90
N ASP A 199 -12.46 3.11 -18.59
CA ASP A 199 -11.78 4.16 -19.36
C ASP A 199 -10.26 3.99 -19.27
N TRP A 200 -9.74 3.64 -18.09
CA TRP A 200 -8.31 3.32 -17.91
C TRP A 200 -7.90 2.06 -18.69
N MET A 201 -8.73 1.02 -18.64
CA MET A 201 -8.46 -0.26 -19.28
C MET A 201 -8.49 -0.14 -20.82
N THR A 202 -9.45 0.62 -21.35
CA THR A 202 -9.70 0.74 -22.80
C THR A 202 -8.91 1.88 -23.46
N THR A 203 -8.38 2.85 -22.72
CA THR A 203 -7.62 3.93 -23.35
C THR A 203 -6.39 3.39 -24.08
N ILE A 204 -6.15 3.87 -25.30
CA ILE A 204 -5.00 3.46 -26.11
C ILE A 204 -3.68 4.06 -25.62
N LYS A 205 -3.77 5.11 -24.79
CA LYS A 205 -2.61 5.82 -24.24
C LYS A 205 -2.11 5.13 -22.98
N SER A 206 -0.83 5.34 -22.70
CA SER A 206 -0.28 5.02 -21.40
C SER A 206 -1.06 5.77 -20.32
N ALA A 207 -1.39 5.07 -19.24
CA ALA A 207 -2.22 5.59 -18.18
C ALA A 207 -1.94 4.85 -16.87
N ARG A 208 -2.13 5.55 -15.77
CA ARG A 208 -1.99 5.04 -14.41
C ARG A 208 -3.34 5.08 -13.71
N LEU A 209 -3.64 4.09 -12.88
CA LEU A 209 -4.85 4.03 -12.06
C LEU A 209 -4.47 3.63 -10.63
N LEU A 210 -4.96 4.38 -9.65
CA LEU A 210 -4.89 4.05 -8.23
C LEU A 210 -6.26 3.56 -7.75
N ILE A 211 -6.32 2.35 -7.19
CA ILE A 211 -7.52 1.84 -6.53
C ILE A 211 -7.31 1.84 -5.02
N GLN A 212 -8.14 2.60 -4.30
CA GLN A 212 -8.06 2.70 -2.85
C GLN A 212 -9.21 1.92 -2.19
N GLY A 213 -8.83 0.93 -1.39
CA GLY A 213 -9.72 0.16 -0.53
C GLY A 213 -10.12 0.94 0.72
N SER A 214 -11.08 0.36 1.44
CA SER A 214 -11.55 0.85 2.74
C SER A 214 -11.64 -0.31 3.73
N PHE A 215 -10.67 -1.23 3.69
CA PHE A 215 -10.70 -2.44 4.50
C PHE A 215 -10.33 -2.12 5.95
N MET A 216 -11.08 -2.70 6.89
CA MET A 216 -10.97 -2.38 8.32
C MET A 216 -9.82 -3.09 9.03
N SER A 217 -9.12 -4.00 8.35
CA SER A 217 -8.05 -4.82 8.95
C SER A 217 -6.72 -4.57 8.22
N PRO A 218 -5.87 -3.67 8.74
CA PRO A 218 -4.55 -3.42 8.16
C PRO A 218 -3.55 -4.56 8.41
N THR A 219 -3.87 -5.47 9.32
CA THR A 219 -2.98 -6.58 9.75
C THR A 219 -2.92 -7.73 8.74
N LEU A 220 -3.73 -7.72 7.69
CA LEU A 220 -3.71 -8.77 6.67
C LEU A 220 -2.83 -8.35 5.50
N HIS A 221 -1.73 -9.08 5.30
CA HIS A 221 -0.84 -8.99 4.13
C HIS A 221 -1.52 -9.32 2.78
N THR A 222 -2.75 -9.80 2.82
CA THR A 222 -3.57 -10.14 1.66
C THR A 222 -4.94 -9.52 1.84
N SER A 223 -5.37 -8.73 0.85
CA SER A 223 -6.67 -8.07 0.86
C SER A 223 -7.58 -8.60 -0.25
N ALA A 224 -8.85 -8.18 -0.25
CA ALA A 224 -9.72 -8.45 -1.39
C ALA A 224 -9.20 -7.81 -2.69
N LEU A 225 -8.47 -6.68 -2.62
CA LEU A 225 -7.80 -6.08 -3.77
C LEU A 225 -6.67 -6.97 -4.28
N SER A 226 -5.91 -7.63 -3.40
CA SER A 226 -4.88 -8.59 -3.79
C SER A 226 -5.48 -9.76 -4.58
N LEU A 227 -6.65 -10.25 -4.17
CA LEU A 227 -7.38 -11.29 -4.91
C LEU A 227 -7.91 -10.79 -6.27
N PHE A 228 -8.41 -9.54 -6.32
CA PHE A 228 -8.79 -8.89 -7.56
C PHE A 228 -7.59 -8.77 -8.52
N CYS A 229 -6.45 -8.25 -8.06
CA CYS A 229 -5.21 -8.15 -8.83
C CYS A 229 -4.75 -9.52 -9.33
N THR A 230 -4.85 -10.56 -8.50
CA THR A 230 -4.53 -11.93 -8.91
C THR A 230 -5.40 -12.40 -10.08
N THR A 231 -6.72 -12.23 -9.97
CA THR A 231 -7.67 -12.60 -11.02
C THR A 231 -7.47 -11.77 -12.29
N PHE A 232 -7.16 -10.47 -12.12
CA PHE A 232 -6.89 -9.53 -13.21
C PHE A 232 -5.62 -9.92 -13.98
N VAL A 233 -4.51 -10.12 -13.29
CA VAL A 233 -3.22 -10.52 -13.88
C VAL A 233 -3.35 -11.82 -14.66
N GLU A 234 -4.01 -12.84 -14.09
CA GLU A 234 -4.22 -14.12 -14.78
C GLU A 234 -5.07 -14.00 -16.03
N SER A 235 -6.08 -13.12 -16.00
CA SER A 235 -6.92 -12.85 -17.16
C SER A 235 -6.13 -12.13 -18.26
N LEU A 236 -5.16 -11.28 -17.90
CA LEU A 236 -4.35 -10.50 -18.84
C LEU A 236 -3.16 -11.27 -19.42
N ARG A 237 -2.47 -12.09 -18.62
CA ARG A 237 -1.27 -12.83 -19.06
C ARG A 237 -1.51 -13.74 -20.26
N ALA A 238 -2.76 -14.12 -20.52
CA ALA A 238 -3.14 -14.83 -21.73
C ALA A 238 -2.98 -14.01 -23.04
N ARG A 239 -2.89 -12.67 -22.94
CA ARG A 239 -3.02 -11.75 -24.09
C ARG A 239 -2.02 -10.60 -24.11
N CYS A 240 -1.50 -10.21 -22.94
CA CYS A 240 -0.64 -9.05 -22.77
C CYS A 240 0.51 -9.38 -21.82
N MET A 241 1.61 -8.62 -21.92
CA MET A 241 2.68 -8.68 -20.93
C MET A 241 2.17 -8.03 -19.64
N CYS A 242 2.18 -8.77 -18.54
CA CYS A 242 1.65 -8.29 -17.27
C CYS A 242 2.59 -8.65 -16.11
N LEU A 243 3.26 -7.62 -15.61
CA LEU A 243 4.13 -7.70 -14.44
C LEU A 243 3.31 -7.44 -13.18
N VAL A 244 3.61 -8.17 -12.11
CA VAL A 244 2.93 -8.00 -10.82
C VAL A 244 3.89 -8.03 -9.64
N TRP A 245 3.60 -7.24 -8.62
CA TRP A 245 4.24 -7.31 -7.31
C TRP A 245 3.20 -7.10 -6.21
N PHE A 246 3.30 -7.86 -5.11
CA PHE A 246 2.40 -7.76 -3.96
C PHE A 246 3.16 -7.29 -2.71
N CYS A 247 3.14 -5.98 -2.43
CA CYS A 247 3.95 -5.38 -1.36
C CYS A 247 3.70 -6.04 0.01
N GLY A 248 2.44 -6.34 0.33
CA GLY A 248 2.06 -6.95 1.61
C GLY A 248 2.77 -8.28 1.92
N ARG A 249 3.24 -9.00 0.89
CA ARG A 249 3.92 -10.30 1.05
C ARG A 249 5.36 -10.20 1.55
N TYR A 250 5.97 -9.01 1.47
CA TYR A 250 7.40 -8.80 1.70
C TYR A 250 7.74 -7.82 2.83
N VAL A 251 6.76 -7.48 3.68
CA VAL A 251 6.93 -6.44 4.72
C VAL A 251 7.40 -7.04 6.05
N ASP A 252 6.99 -8.27 6.39
CA ASP A 252 7.18 -8.85 7.73
C ASP A 252 8.18 -10.02 7.77
N ARG A 253 8.93 -10.28 6.69
CA ARG A 253 9.94 -11.36 6.69
C ARG A 253 11.11 -11.14 7.68
N ASN A 254 11.16 -10.00 8.36
CA ASN A 254 12.21 -9.67 9.32
C ASN A 254 11.81 -9.77 10.80
N GLU A 255 10.58 -10.16 11.16
CA GLU A 255 10.21 -10.36 12.57
C GLU A 255 10.50 -11.78 13.11
N GLY A 256 10.90 -12.72 12.25
CA GLY A 256 11.31 -14.07 12.65
C GLY A 256 12.55 -14.53 11.88
N GLY A 257 13.72 -14.52 12.54
CA GLY A 257 15.00 -14.89 11.93
C GLY A 257 15.08 -16.30 11.36
N GLY A 258 16.00 -16.46 10.40
CA GLY A 258 16.32 -17.69 9.64
C GLY A 258 15.55 -17.71 8.32
N ASP A 259 16.10 -17.43 7.15
CA ASP A 259 17.23 -18.15 6.55
C ASP A 259 17.90 -17.36 5.40
N LEU A 260 17.61 -16.07 5.22
CA LEU A 260 18.07 -15.32 4.03
C LEU A 260 19.40 -14.54 4.19
N TYR A 261 20.04 -14.60 5.35
CA TYR A 261 21.29 -13.85 5.64
C TYR A 261 22.40 -14.69 6.27
N ASN A 262 22.47 -16.01 5.99
CA ASN A 262 23.68 -16.78 6.29
C ASN A 262 24.75 -16.53 5.22
N LEU A 263 25.19 -15.28 5.10
CA LEU A 263 26.55 -15.00 4.65
C LEU A 263 27.40 -14.99 5.91
N GLU A 264 28.14 -16.07 6.10
CA GLU A 264 29.12 -16.27 7.15
C GLU A 264 30.11 -15.08 7.13
N ASP A 265 29.90 -14.08 7.99
CA ASP A 265 30.91 -13.09 8.34
C ASP A 265 31.19 -13.19 9.84
N ASP A 266 32.18 -14.03 10.16
CA ASP A 266 32.73 -14.23 11.50
C ASP A 266 33.52 -12.98 11.94
N SER A 267 32.82 -11.90 12.27
CA SER A 267 33.40 -10.77 13.02
C SER A 267 32.67 -10.56 14.35
N ASP A 268 33.28 -11.14 15.39
CA ASP A 268 32.93 -11.08 16.81
C ASP A 268 33.31 -9.70 17.39
N ASP A 269 32.48 -8.69 17.12
CA ASP A 269 32.67 -7.33 17.64
C ASP A 269 31.41 -6.87 18.38
N GLY A 270 31.26 -7.37 19.61
CA GLY A 270 30.26 -6.87 20.55
C GLY A 270 30.54 -5.43 21.00
N PHE A 271 29.77 -4.46 20.49
CA PHE A 271 29.53 -3.18 21.17
C PHE A 271 28.19 -2.56 20.74
N LEU A 272 27.25 -2.48 21.68
CA LEU A 272 25.92 -1.89 21.48
C LEU A 272 26.02 -0.36 21.31
N GLY A 273 25.93 0.10 20.06
CA GLY A 273 25.71 1.49 19.66
C GLY A 273 24.44 1.59 18.82
N ASP A 274 23.50 2.43 19.26
CA ASP A 274 22.09 2.51 18.86
C ASP A 274 21.85 3.30 17.54
N GLU A 275 22.77 3.29 16.55
CA GLU A 275 22.69 4.21 15.40
C GLU A 275 23.02 3.64 14.01
N ASP A 276 23.14 2.32 13.82
CA ASP A 276 23.26 1.72 12.47
C ASP A 276 22.14 0.69 12.25
N TYR A 277 20.88 1.18 12.19
CA TYR A 277 19.84 0.40 11.53
C TYR A 277 20.26 0.24 10.07
N ASP A 278 20.69 -0.96 9.71
CA ASP A 278 21.22 -1.32 8.40
C ASP A 278 20.35 -0.74 7.26
N ASP A 279 20.88 0.30 6.59
CA ASP A 279 20.25 0.97 5.45
C ASP A 279 19.89 -0.03 4.34
N ASN A 280 20.64 -1.15 4.28
CA ASN A 280 20.39 -2.25 3.37
C ASN A 280 19.06 -3.00 3.66
N MET A 281 18.60 -3.00 4.91
CA MET A 281 17.34 -3.61 5.33
C MET A 281 16.13 -2.79 4.87
N ARG A 282 16.26 -1.46 4.87
CA ARG A 282 15.24 -0.52 4.39
C ARG A 282 15.00 -0.66 2.89
N VAL A 283 16.05 -0.82 2.10
CA VAL A 283 15.92 -0.93 0.64
C VAL A 283 15.56 -2.33 0.14
N ALA A 284 15.61 -3.36 0.99
CA ALA A 284 15.47 -4.75 0.58
C ALA A 284 14.14 -5.07 -0.14
N PRO A 285 12.95 -4.64 0.33
CA PRO A 285 11.69 -4.93 -0.34
C PRO A 285 11.55 -4.23 -1.70
N ILE A 286 12.07 -3.00 -1.83
CA ILE A 286 12.08 -2.24 -3.10
C ILE A 286 13.04 -2.88 -4.11
N ARG A 287 14.23 -3.28 -3.65
CA ARG A 287 15.21 -4.03 -4.45
C ARG A 287 14.63 -5.33 -4.98
N ALA A 288 13.95 -6.09 -4.12
CA ALA A 288 13.31 -7.35 -4.48
C ALA A 288 12.22 -7.13 -5.54
N MET A 289 11.40 -6.09 -5.37
CA MET A 289 10.37 -5.70 -6.34
C MET A 289 10.99 -5.42 -7.72
N LEU A 290 11.97 -4.52 -7.81
CA LEU A 290 12.58 -4.15 -9.09
C LEU A 290 13.22 -5.36 -9.79
N ARG A 291 13.95 -6.19 -9.04
CA ARG A 291 14.51 -7.45 -9.56
C ARG A 291 13.42 -8.38 -10.09
N SER A 292 12.28 -8.47 -9.40
CA SER A 292 11.16 -9.30 -9.82
C SER A 292 10.53 -8.80 -11.11
N LEU A 293 10.26 -7.50 -11.20
CA LEU A 293 9.70 -6.90 -12.40
C LEU A 293 10.64 -7.05 -13.60
N ILE A 294 11.95 -6.94 -13.40
CA ILE A 294 12.97 -7.20 -14.44
C ILE A 294 12.95 -8.68 -14.86
N ALA A 295 12.95 -9.61 -13.91
CA ALA A 295 12.91 -11.04 -14.20
C ALA A 295 11.64 -11.41 -14.98
N GLN A 296 10.48 -10.89 -14.57
CA GLN A 296 9.21 -11.07 -15.27
C GLN A 296 9.26 -10.52 -16.70
N LEU A 297 9.93 -9.38 -16.96
CA LEU A 297 10.12 -8.89 -18.32
C LEU A 297 10.93 -9.85 -19.19
N PHE A 298 12.01 -10.43 -18.67
CA PHE A 298 12.81 -11.41 -19.41
C PHE A 298 12.04 -12.70 -19.70
N LEU A 299 11.10 -13.07 -18.83
CA LEU A 299 10.22 -14.22 -19.04
C LEU A 299 9.18 -13.95 -20.13
N GLU A 300 8.66 -12.73 -20.18
CA GLU A 300 7.62 -12.33 -21.13
C GLU A 300 8.17 -11.94 -22.50
N TYR A 301 9.43 -11.48 -22.58
CA TYR A 301 10.02 -10.97 -23.81
C TYR A 301 11.50 -11.34 -24.00
N ASP A 302 11.83 -11.79 -25.21
CA ASP A 302 13.21 -12.04 -25.63
C ASP A 302 13.90 -10.74 -26.07
N PHE A 303 14.70 -10.17 -25.18
CA PHE A 303 15.52 -8.99 -25.49
C PHE A 303 16.74 -9.29 -26.38
N GLY A 304 17.01 -10.57 -26.69
CA GLY A 304 18.18 -10.98 -27.44
C GLY A 304 19.47 -10.54 -26.74
N SER A 305 20.45 -10.10 -27.54
CA SER A 305 21.72 -9.63 -26.97
C SER A 305 21.57 -8.29 -26.23
N LEU A 306 22.35 -8.15 -25.14
CA LEU A 306 22.44 -6.94 -24.33
C LEU A 306 23.68 -6.10 -24.68
N ASP A 307 24.39 -6.39 -25.76
CA ASP A 307 25.69 -5.76 -26.13
C ASP A 307 25.67 -4.22 -26.26
N ASN A 308 24.49 -3.60 -26.40
CA ASN A 308 24.31 -2.16 -26.54
C ASN A 308 23.72 -1.53 -25.28
N LEU A 309 24.24 -1.91 -24.11
CA LEU A 309 23.90 -1.27 -22.84
C LEU A 309 24.32 0.22 -22.86
N PRO A 310 23.44 1.14 -22.44
CA PRO A 310 23.80 2.52 -22.17
C PRO A 310 24.99 2.62 -21.22
N PRO A 311 25.90 3.60 -21.42
CA PRO A 311 27.13 3.70 -20.63
C PRO A 311 26.89 4.03 -19.15
N ASN A 312 25.69 4.48 -18.79
CA ASN A 312 25.27 4.76 -17.42
C ASN A 312 24.65 3.55 -16.70
N ILE A 313 24.51 2.41 -17.39
CA ILE A 313 24.05 1.16 -16.79
C ILE A 313 25.26 0.27 -16.52
N ASP A 314 25.57 0.09 -15.25
CA ASP A 314 26.60 -0.82 -14.76
C ASP A 314 25.96 -2.16 -14.35
N MET A 315 26.19 -3.19 -15.16
CA MET A 315 25.64 -4.53 -14.91
C MET A 315 26.13 -5.14 -13.60
N LEU A 316 27.32 -4.79 -13.11
CA LEU A 316 27.82 -5.28 -11.83
C LEU A 316 26.98 -4.73 -10.68
N LEU A 317 26.60 -3.44 -10.76
CA LEU A 317 25.74 -2.81 -9.77
C LEU A 317 24.28 -3.29 -9.88
N VAL A 318 23.81 -3.60 -11.09
CA VAL A 318 22.51 -4.27 -11.31
C VAL A 318 22.50 -5.64 -10.62
N GLU A 319 23.55 -6.44 -10.79
CA GLU A 319 23.71 -7.74 -10.13
C GLU A 319 23.72 -7.60 -8.60
N GLN A 320 24.45 -6.63 -8.07
CA GLN A 320 24.48 -6.30 -6.63
C GLN A 320 23.14 -5.77 -6.11
N GLY A 321 22.25 -5.35 -7.00
CA GLY A 321 20.90 -4.90 -6.66
C GLY A 321 20.84 -3.44 -6.21
N ASN A 322 21.77 -2.62 -6.70
CA ASN A 322 21.68 -1.18 -6.53
C ASN A 322 20.37 -0.66 -7.15
N ILE A 323 19.56 0.05 -6.36
CA ILE A 323 18.21 0.49 -6.75
C ILE A 323 18.23 1.39 -7.99
N GLU A 324 19.14 2.35 -8.03
CA GLU A 324 19.28 3.29 -9.15
C GLU A 324 19.60 2.54 -10.45
N GLN A 325 20.55 1.61 -10.39
CA GLN A 325 20.98 0.83 -11.55
C GLN A 325 19.91 -0.17 -12.01
N LEU A 326 19.21 -0.84 -11.08
CA LEU A 326 18.03 -1.65 -11.39
C LEU A 326 16.94 -0.82 -12.08
N THR A 327 16.72 0.40 -11.59
CA THR A 327 15.71 1.33 -12.10
C THR A 327 16.05 1.81 -13.52
N LEU A 328 17.29 2.24 -13.76
CA LEU A 328 17.78 2.61 -15.10
C LEU A 328 17.68 1.44 -16.08
N PHE A 329 18.07 0.25 -15.63
CA PHE A 329 18.03 -0.95 -16.44
C PHE A 329 16.60 -1.37 -16.77
N PHE A 330 15.67 -1.33 -15.80
CA PHE A 330 14.25 -1.60 -16.02
C PHE A 330 13.64 -0.65 -17.07
N VAL A 331 13.91 0.65 -16.97
CA VAL A 331 13.47 1.65 -17.96
C VAL A 331 14.04 1.35 -19.35
N TRP A 332 15.32 1.01 -19.42
CA TRP A 332 15.96 0.68 -20.69
C TRP A 332 15.33 -0.55 -21.34
N LEU A 333 15.04 -1.61 -20.57
CA LEU A 333 14.33 -2.79 -21.06
C LEU A 333 12.96 -2.42 -21.61
N ILE A 334 12.16 -1.64 -20.88
CA ILE A 334 10.84 -1.22 -21.33
C ILE A 334 10.91 -0.45 -22.66
N HIS A 335 11.91 0.42 -22.86
CA HIS A 335 12.10 1.12 -24.13
C HIS A 335 12.46 0.21 -25.31
N ARG A 336 12.94 -1.02 -25.05
CA ARG A 336 13.24 -2.02 -26.07
C ARG A 336 12.05 -2.89 -26.44
N LEU A 337 10.92 -2.77 -25.73
CA LEU A 337 9.71 -3.50 -26.08
C LEU A 337 9.15 -3.04 -27.45
N PRO A 338 8.46 -3.92 -28.19
CA PRO A 338 7.86 -3.58 -29.48
C PRO A 338 6.83 -2.45 -29.36
N ARG A 339 6.70 -1.65 -30.42
CA ARG A 339 5.74 -0.52 -30.41
C ARG A 339 4.27 -0.94 -30.30
N SER A 340 3.98 -2.15 -30.76
CA SER A 340 2.64 -2.74 -30.72
C SER A 340 2.32 -3.40 -29.39
N ALA A 341 3.28 -3.50 -28.47
CA ALA A 341 3.06 -4.10 -27.18
C ALA A 341 2.23 -3.19 -26.26
N THR A 342 1.45 -3.83 -25.38
CA THR A 342 0.89 -3.19 -24.20
C THR A 342 1.47 -3.90 -22.97
N LEU A 343 2.09 -3.12 -22.08
CA LEU A 343 2.67 -3.61 -20.84
C LEU A 343 1.79 -3.17 -19.67
N PHE A 344 1.30 -4.14 -18.90
CA PHE A 344 0.64 -3.89 -17.62
C PHE A 344 1.64 -4.06 -16.49
N ILE A 345 1.67 -3.10 -15.56
CA ILE A 345 2.45 -3.17 -14.33
C ILE A 345 1.47 -3.02 -13.17
N VAL A 346 1.29 -4.10 -12.40
CA VAL A 346 0.36 -4.16 -11.28
C VAL A 346 1.17 -4.18 -9.97
N ILE A 347 1.01 -3.17 -9.13
CA ILE A 347 1.65 -3.12 -7.81
C ILE A 347 0.54 -3.08 -6.77
N ASP A 348 0.38 -4.19 -6.05
CA ASP A 348 -0.68 -4.35 -5.08
C ASP A 348 -0.24 -4.01 -3.67
N SER A 349 -1.16 -3.39 -2.94
CA SER A 349 -1.03 -3.02 -1.54
C SER A 349 0.15 -2.07 -1.24
N ILE A 350 0.28 -1.02 -2.04
CA ILE A 350 1.36 -0.01 -1.92
C ILE A 350 1.44 0.64 -0.53
N ALA A 351 0.33 0.65 0.19
CA ALA A 351 0.20 1.22 1.53
C ALA A 351 1.18 0.61 2.55
N PHE A 352 1.62 -0.64 2.35
CA PHE A 352 2.62 -1.25 3.21
C PHE A 352 4.03 -0.66 3.03
N TYR A 353 4.29 0.00 1.90
CA TYR A 353 5.55 0.70 1.65
C TYR A 353 5.44 2.20 1.96
N GLU A 354 4.25 2.72 2.34
CA GLU A 354 4.08 4.07 2.88
C GLU A 354 4.44 4.10 4.37
N ARG A 355 5.66 3.66 4.70
CA ARG A 355 6.26 3.73 6.03
C ARG A 355 7.55 4.55 5.94
N GLU A 356 7.91 5.24 7.02
CA GLU A 356 9.06 6.16 7.07
C GLU A 356 10.37 5.47 6.65
N GLU A 357 10.57 4.20 7.02
CA GLU A 357 11.76 3.44 6.65
C GLU A 357 11.86 3.09 5.17
N PHE A 358 10.75 3.16 4.42
CA PHE A 358 10.70 2.82 2.99
C PHE A 358 10.49 4.05 2.11
N GLU A 359 10.23 5.22 2.68
CA GLU A 359 9.66 6.37 1.97
C GLU A 359 10.51 6.80 0.77
N ASP A 360 11.79 7.13 0.98
CA ASP A 360 12.69 7.59 -0.09
C ASP A 360 12.85 6.56 -1.23
N PRO A 361 13.29 5.30 -0.97
CA PRO A 361 13.48 4.33 -2.05
C PRO A 361 12.14 3.94 -2.73
N MET A 362 11.03 3.98 -1.99
CA MET A 362 9.69 3.77 -2.53
C MET A 362 9.30 4.89 -3.47
N LEU A 363 9.50 6.15 -3.08
CA LEU A 363 9.21 7.33 -3.90
C LEU A 363 10.02 7.32 -5.19
N ASP A 364 11.31 6.98 -5.13
CA ASP A 364 12.16 6.88 -6.31
C ASP A 364 11.66 5.81 -7.28
N ALA A 365 11.41 4.59 -6.78
CA ALA A 365 10.96 3.46 -7.61
C ALA A 365 9.55 3.70 -8.17
N PHE A 366 8.59 4.11 -7.35
CA PHE A 366 7.21 4.34 -7.77
C PHE A 366 7.10 5.60 -8.63
N GLY A 367 7.83 6.66 -8.32
CA GLY A 367 7.91 7.87 -9.13
C GLY A 367 8.36 7.54 -10.55
N LEU A 368 9.37 6.68 -10.70
CA LEU A 368 9.80 6.20 -12.01
C LEU A 368 8.74 5.34 -12.70
N ILE A 369 8.16 4.35 -12.01
CA ILE A 369 7.15 3.46 -12.61
C ILE A 369 5.91 4.25 -13.06
N LEU A 370 5.47 5.22 -12.27
CA LEU A 370 4.38 6.12 -12.63
C LEU A 370 4.78 7.06 -13.76
N GLY A 371 6.02 7.53 -13.76
CA GLY A 371 6.60 8.34 -14.83
C GLY A 371 6.57 7.63 -16.19
N LEU A 372 6.73 6.30 -16.22
CA LEU A 372 6.59 5.47 -17.42
C LEU A 372 5.21 5.56 -18.09
N ALA A 373 4.17 5.81 -17.30
CA ALA A 373 2.80 5.94 -17.77
C ALA A 373 2.33 7.41 -17.94
N GLY A 374 3.18 8.39 -17.62
CA GLY A 374 2.86 9.81 -17.70
C GLY A 374 2.83 10.36 -19.11
N GLU A 375 1.99 11.39 -19.34
CA GLU A 375 1.73 11.95 -20.68
C GLU A 375 2.94 12.67 -21.34
N GLY A 376 3.98 12.95 -20.58
CA GLY A 376 5.19 13.65 -21.04
C GLY A 376 6.19 12.78 -21.82
N GLN A 377 6.07 11.45 -21.75
CA GLN A 377 7.03 10.55 -22.40
C GLN A 377 6.73 10.37 -23.89
N ARG A 378 7.20 11.32 -24.68
CA ARG A 378 7.14 11.26 -26.16
C ARG A 378 8.05 10.20 -26.78
N ASN A 379 8.83 9.49 -25.98
CA ASN A 379 9.85 8.52 -26.42
C ASN A 379 9.52 7.07 -26.09
N THR A 380 8.47 6.78 -25.30
CA THR A 380 8.06 5.39 -25.07
C THR A 380 7.27 4.92 -26.29
N SER A 381 7.75 3.83 -26.89
CA SER A 381 7.11 3.29 -28.09
C SER A 381 6.01 2.28 -27.78
N VAL A 382 5.95 1.82 -26.52
CA VAL A 382 5.04 0.83 -25.96
C VAL A 382 3.93 1.52 -25.15
N THR A 383 2.70 0.99 -25.17
CA THR A 383 1.62 1.47 -24.29
C THR A 383 1.79 0.87 -22.90
N ILE A 384 1.87 1.71 -21.87
CA ILE A 384 2.13 1.29 -20.49
C ILE A 384 0.93 1.57 -19.60
N LYS A 385 0.44 0.53 -18.92
CA LYS A 385 -0.70 0.57 -18.02
C LYS A 385 -0.24 0.26 -16.60
N VAL A 386 -0.23 1.27 -15.74
CA VAL A 386 0.13 1.08 -14.33
C VAL A 386 -1.14 1.00 -13.50
N LEU A 387 -1.31 -0.10 -12.77
CA LEU A 387 -2.34 -0.25 -11.75
C LEU A 387 -1.66 -0.36 -10.39
N MET A 388 -1.94 0.61 -9.52
CA MET A 388 -1.57 0.52 -8.12
C MET A 388 -2.82 0.30 -7.28
N THR A 389 -2.75 -0.57 -6.29
CA THR A 389 -3.84 -0.76 -5.33
C THR A 389 -3.36 -0.52 -3.92
N SER A 390 -4.26 -0.06 -3.06
CA SER A 390 -4.00 0.18 -1.67
C SER A 390 -5.16 -0.37 -0.84
N PRO A 391 -4.96 -1.31 0.11
CA PRO A 391 -6.05 -1.87 0.92
C PRO A 391 -6.77 -0.82 1.79
N TRP A 392 -6.09 0.25 2.16
CA TRP A 392 -6.64 1.43 2.82
C TRP A 392 -6.29 2.69 2.04
N GLN A 393 -6.70 3.85 2.54
CA GLN A 393 -6.38 5.12 1.90
C GLN A 393 -4.87 5.39 1.96
N SER A 394 -4.25 5.52 0.79
CA SER A 394 -2.85 5.95 0.65
C SER A 394 -2.78 7.48 0.65
N SER A 395 -1.75 8.03 1.29
CA SER A 395 -1.53 9.48 1.42
C SER A 395 -0.43 9.96 0.47
N THR A 396 0.76 9.39 0.58
CA THR A 396 1.96 9.90 -0.10
C THR A 396 1.88 9.62 -1.60
N ILE A 397 1.60 8.38 -1.99
CA ILE A 397 1.53 8.01 -3.41
C ILE A 397 0.31 8.60 -4.09
N ARG A 398 -0.78 8.80 -3.35
CA ARG A 398 -1.97 9.46 -3.88
C ARG A 398 -1.66 10.83 -4.48
N LEU A 399 -0.76 11.62 -3.88
CA LEU A 399 -0.35 12.93 -4.42
C LEU A 399 0.21 12.83 -5.85
N ALA A 400 0.91 11.74 -6.16
CA ALA A 400 1.45 11.51 -7.49
C ALA A 400 0.36 11.39 -8.56
N PHE A 401 -0.85 10.95 -8.18
CA PHE A 401 -2.02 10.83 -9.07
C PHE A 401 -2.87 12.12 -9.13
N GLU A 402 -2.70 13.03 -8.17
CA GLU A 402 -3.44 14.30 -8.09
C GLU A 402 -2.69 15.46 -8.76
N SER A 403 -1.35 15.47 -8.70
CA SER A 403 -0.50 16.62 -9.06
C SER A 403 -0.47 17.01 -10.55
N GLU A 404 -0.98 16.17 -11.46
CA GLU A 404 -1.04 16.48 -12.90
C GLU A 404 -2.36 17.16 -13.33
N GLN A 405 -3.24 17.51 -12.38
CA GLN A 405 -4.53 18.16 -12.62
C GLN A 405 -4.46 19.68 -12.81
N GLU A 406 -3.43 20.22 -13.47
CA GLU A 406 -3.41 21.67 -13.81
C GLU A 406 -4.53 22.07 -14.80
N ASN A 407 -5.19 21.09 -15.44
CA ASN A 407 -6.40 21.30 -16.24
C ASN A 407 -7.62 20.70 -15.53
N TYR A 408 -8.52 21.57 -15.07
CA TYR A 408 -9.77 21.32 -14.33
C TYR A 408 -10.78 20.34 -14.96
N GLU A 409 -10.46 19.71 -16.09
CA GLU A 409 -11.40 18.87 -16.86
C GLU A 409 -11.04 17.37 -16.88
N ARG A 410 -9.91 16.94 -16.29
CA ARG A 410 -9.58 15.50 -16.26
C ARG A 410 -10.04 14.83 -14.97
N GLU A 411 -10.84 13.79 -15.15
CA GLU A 411 -11.18 12.83 -14.11
C GLU A 411 -9.90 12.31 -13.45
N SER A 412 -9.85 12.37 -12.12
CA SER A 412 -8.75 11.79 -11.34
C SER A 412 -8.68 10.29 -11.62
N TRP A 413 -7.51 9.77 -11.98
CA TRP A 413 -7.28 8.32 -12.10
C TRP A 413 -7.17 7.63 -10.73
N ILE A 414 -8.09 7.96 -9.83
CA ILE A 414 -8.21 7.46 -8.47
C ILE A 414 -9.62 6.90 -8.32
N LEU A 415 -9.71 5.61 -8.05
CA LEU A 415 -10.96 4.90 -7.80
C LEU A 415 -11.01 4.55 -6.31
N SER A 416 -11.87 5.25 -5.57
CA SER A 416 -12.13 4.91 -4.16
C SER A 416 -13.23 3.87 -4.05
N MET A 417 -12.91 2.73 -3.44
CA MET A 417 -13.89 1.69 -3.14
C MET A 417 -14.97 2.14 -2.17
N GLN A 418 -14.71 3.16 -1.33
CA GLN A 418 -15.70 3.69 -0.39
C GLN A 418 -16.94 4.27 -1.09
N ALA A 419 -16.77 4.77 -2.31
CA ALA A 419 -17.85 5.29 -3.14
C ALA A 419 -18.61 4.19 -3.91
N LEU A 420 -18.09 2.95 -3.95
CA LEU A 420 -18.73 1.86 -4.68
C LEU A 420 -19.94 1.31 -3.91
N PRO A 421 -21.05 1.01 -4.59
CA PRO A 421 -22.21 0.44 -3.95
C PRO A 421 -21.87 -0.91 -3.33
N ILE A 422 -22.31 -1.13 -2.08
CA ILE A 422 -22.21 -2.43 -1.44
C ILE A 422 -23.24 -3.34 -2.10
N MET A 423 -22.79 -4.06 -3.13
CA MET A 423 -23.60 -5.04 -3.82
C MET A 423 -23.82 -6.24 -2.88
N HIS A 424 -25.09 -6.62 -2.62
CA HIS A 424 -25.44 -7.90 -1.99
C HIS A 424 -25.26 -9.11 -2.95
N VAL A 425 -24.37 -8.95 -3.93
CA VAL A 425 -24.12 -9.92 -4.99
C VAL A 425 -23.08 -10.91 -4.50
N THR A 426 -23.25 -12.18 -4.86
CA THR A 426 -22.28 -13.23 -4.54
C THR A 426 -20.95 -12.92 -5.24
N PRO A 427 -19.81 -12.89 -4.53
CA PRO A 427 -18.50 -12.71 -5.16
C PRO A 427 -18.30 -13.74 -6.27
N SER A 428 -17.99 -13.29 -7.49
CA SER A 428 -17.78 -14.18 -8.63
C SER A 428 -16.55 -13.75 -9.41
N ASP A 429 -15.52 -14.59 -9.37
CA ASP A 429 -14.31 -14.37 -10.19
C ASP A 429 -14.64 -14.54 -11.67
N GLU A 430 -15.60 -15.41 -12.00
CA GLU A 430 -16.10 -15.58 -13.36
C GLU A 430 -16.65 -14.27 -13.93
N ARG A 431 -17.16 -13.39 -13.08
CA ARG A 431 -17.60 -12.06 -13.51
C ARG A 431 -16.40 -11.23 -13.97
N ILE A 432 -15.35 -11.13 -13.15
CA ILE A 432 -14.13 -10.40 -13.49
C ILE A 432 -13.54 -10.97 -14.79
N VAL A 433 -13.38 -12.29 -14.87
CA VAL A 433 -12.87 -12.97 -16.07
C VAL A 433 -13.76 -12.71 -17.30
N ARG A 434 -15.09 -12.67 -17.15
CA ARG A 434 -16.02 -12.42 -18.25
C ARG A 434 -15.93 -10.99 -18.77
N GLU A 435 -15.88 -10.01 -17.88
CA GLU A 435 -15.78 -8.60 -18.26
C GLU A 435 -14.41 -8.29 -18.86
N LEU A 436 -13.33 -8.86 -18.31
CA LEU A 436 -11.98 -8.77 -18.88
C LEU A 436 -11.81 -9.60 -20.17
N GLY A 437 -12.64 -10.63 -20.34
CA GLY A 437 -12.64 -11.57 -21.47
C GLY A 437 -13.39 -11.10 -22.71
N ARG A 438 -13.94 -9.88 -22.72
CA ARG A 438 -14.58 -9.26 -23.90
C ARG A 438 -13.97 -7.90 -24.27
N PRO A 439 -12.80 -7.89 -24.90
CA PRO A 439 -12.52 -6.88 -25.93
C PRO A 439 -12.09 -7.61 -27.21
N GLY A 440 -12.99 -7.71 -28.20
CA GLY A 440 -12.61 -8.28 -29.50
C GLY A 440 -13.69 -8.93 -30.38
N GLU A 441 -14.99 -8.70 -30.21
CA GLU A 441 -15.94 -8.99 -31.31
C GLU A 441 -16.17 -7.80 -32.25
N ASP A 442 -15.82 -6.55 -31.87
CA ASP A 442 -16.09 -5.36 -32.69
C ASP A 442 -14.90 -4.35 -32.74
N PHE A 443 -13.70 -4.82 -33.11
CA PHE A 443 -12.59 -3.90 -33.46
C PHE A 443 -11.99 -4.26 -34.82
N GLU A 444 -12.83 -4.24 -35.86
CA GLU A 444 -12.42 -3.93 -37.23
C GLU A 444 -12.72 -2.45 -37.49
N TYR A 445 -11.71 -1.58 -37.43
CA TYR A 445 -11.71 -0.29 -38.13
C TYR A 445 -10.29 0.10 -38.55
#